data_AF-A0A4Q8QJ34-F1
#
_entry.id   AF-A0A4Q8QJ34-F1
#
_cell.length_a   1.000
_cell.length_b   1.000
_cell.length_c   1.000
_cell.angle_alpha   90.00
_cell.angle_beta   90.00
_cell.angle_gamma   90.00
#
_symmetry.space_group_name_H-M   'P 1'
#
loop_
_entity.id
_entity.type
_entity.pdbx_description
1 polymer ?
#
loop_
_entity_poly.entity_id
_entity_poly.type
_entity_poly.pdbx_seq_one_letter_code
_entity_poly.pdbx_strand_id
1 'polypeptide(L)' 'MTTDTTITPELLDQLLANYEKPEDLTGADGLFKQLKKALIERALGAELSDHLGYEKG' A
#
# COMPACT_ATOMS: atom_id res chain seq x y z
N MET A 1 -15.22 3.60 -22.06
CA MET A 1 -14.84 2.54 -21.11
C MET A 1 -14.17 3.23 -19.92
N THR A 2 -14.96 3.72 -18.97
CA THR A 2 -14.42 4.43 -17.80
C THR A 2 -14.05 3.39 -16.75
N THR A 3 -12.77 3.10 -16.60
CA THR A 3 -12.26 2.24 -15.54
C THR A 3 -12.30 3.04 -14.23
N ASP A 4 -13.31 2.74 -13.41
CA ASP A 4 -13.51 3.26 -12.06
C ASP A 4 -12.45 2.67 -11.13
N THR A 5 -11.19 3.11 -11.31
CA THR A 5 -10.03 2.60 -10.59
C THR A 5 -9.58 3.68 -9.62
N THR A 6 -9.69 3.39 -8.32
CA THR A 6 -9.21 4.23 -7.23
C THR A 6 -7.70 4.44 -7.22
N ILE A 7 -6.97 3.66 -8.02
CA ILE A 7 -5.52 3.75 -8.23
C ILE A 7 -5.26 4.53 -9.51
N THR A 8 -4.54 5.64 -9.39
CA THR A 8 -4.20 6.46 -10.55
C THR A 8 -3.13 5.79 -11.42
N PRO A 9 -3.13 6.01 -12.75
CA PRO A 9 -2.09 5.50 -13.64
C PRO A 9 -0.68 5.89 -13.18
N GLU A 10 -0.50 7.13 -12.70
CA GLU A 10 0.79 7.63 -12.25
C GLU A 10 1.32 6.88 -11.02
N LEU A 11 0.42 6.41 -10.14
CA LEU A 11 0.81 5.58 -9.00
C LEU A 11 1.24 4.18 -9.46
N LEU A 12 0.59 3.63 -10.49
CA LEU A 12 1.02 2.35 -11.08
C LEU A 12 2.41 2.49 -11.72
N ASP A 13 2.66 3.57 -12.46
CA ASP A 13 3.97 3.84 -13.07
C ASP A 13 5.06 3.97 -12.00
N GLN A 14 4.77 4.64 -10.87
CA GLN A 14 5.70 4.74 -9.74
C GLN A 14 5.99 3.38 -9.09
N LEU A 15 4.94 2.58 -8.87
CA LEU A 15 5.08 1.24 -8.28
C LEU A 15 5.88 0.29 -9.18
N LEU A 16 5.76 0.46 -10.51
CA LEU A 16 6.42 -0.38 -11.52
C LEU A 16 7.73 0.21 -12.04
N ALA A 17 8.21 1.34 -11.52
CA ALA A 17 9.36 2.07 -12.06
C ALA A 17 10.66 1.23 -12.14
N ASN A 18 10.83 0.25 -11.25
CA ASN A 18 12.00 -0.64 -11.19
C ASN A 18 11.62 -2.11 -11.47
N TYR A 19 10.49 -2.35 -12.14
CA TYR A 19 10.07 -3.70 -12.49
C TYR A 19 10.88 -4.20 -13.69
N GLU A 20 11.66 -5.27 -13.49
CA GLU A 20 12.47 -5.87 -14.57
C GLU A 20 12.00 -7.30 -14.90
N LYS A 21 11.52 -8.05 -13.90
CA LYS A 21 11.13 -9.46 -14.06
C LYS A 21 9.97 -9.85 -13.15
N PRO A 22 9.21 -10.93 -13.47
CA PRO A 22 8.03 -11.35 -12.70
C PRO A 22 8.27 -11.57 -11.21
N GLU A 23 9.49 -11.97 -10.84
CA GLU A 23 9.90 -12.18 -9.45
C GLU A 23 9.94 -10.88 -8.63
N ASP A 24 10.14 -9.72 -9.26
CA ASP A 24 10.12 -8.42 -8.57
C ASP A 24 8.71 -8.06 -8.09
N LEU A 25 7.66 -8.64 -8.68
CA LEU A 25 6.28 -8.49 -8.23
C LEU A 25 5.84 -9.62 -7.30
N THR A 26 6.10 -10.86 -7.72
CA THR A 26 5.50 -12.09 -7.14
C THR A 26 6.45 -12.92 -6.31
N GLY A 27 7.75 -12.61 -6.35
CA GLY A 27 8.77 -13.32 -5.59
C GLY A 27 8.61 -13.17 -4.09
N ALA A 28 9.41 -13.94 -3.34
CA ALA A 28 9.34 -13.98 -1.88
C ALA A 28 9.52 -12.61 -1.22
N ASP A 29 10.22 -11.68 -1.86
CA ASP A 29 10.39 -10.28 -1.43
C ASP A 29 9.89 -9.27 -2.47
N GLY A 30 9.00 -9.72 -3.36
CA GLY A 30 8.42 -8.90 -4.41
C GLY A 30 7.48 -7.80 -3.90
N LEU A 31 7.16 -6.87 -4.79
CA LEU A 31 6.36 -5.68 -4.53
C LEU A 31 5.03 -5.99 -3.84
N PHE A 32 4.34 -7.07 -4.20
CA PHE A 32 3.03 -7.38 -3.60
C PHE A 32 3.12 -7.67 -2.10
N LYS A 33 4.19 -8.35 -1.65
CA LYS A 33 4.41 -8.59 -0.22
C LYS A 33 4.70 -7.28 0.51
N GLN A 34 5.54 -6.43 -0.07
CA GLN A 34 5.91 -5.14 0.49
C GLN A 34 4.69 -4.20 0.58
N LEU A 35 3.91 -4.10 -0.50
CA LEU A 35 2.71 -3.27 -0.58
C LEU A 35 1.64 -3.75 0.40
N LYS A 36 1.37 -5.06 0.46
CA LYS A 36 0.41 -5.63 1.42
C LYS A 36 0.81 -5.29 2.86
N LYS A 37 2.09 -5.44 3.20
CA LYS A 37 2.61 -5.10 4.53
C LYS A 37 2.42 -3.62 4.84
N ALA A 38 2.82 -2.73 3.94
CA ALA A 38 2.70 -1.28 4.13
C ALA A 38 1.24 -0.84 4.31
N LEU A 39 0.30 -1.44 3.58
CA LEU A 39 -1.14 -1.16 3.73
C LEU A 39 -1.66 -1.60 5.10
N ILE A 40 -1.28 -2.81 5.56
CA ILE A 40 -1.67 -3.31 6.89
C ILE A 40 -1.09 -2.42 7.98
N GLU A 41 0.21 -2.09 7.92
CA GLU A 41 0.85 -1.21 8.89
C GLU A 41 0.23 0.18 8.91
N ARG A 42 -0.16 0.73 7.75
CA ARG A 42 -0.86 2.02 7.68
C ARG A 42 -2.26 1.94 8.29
N ALA A 43 -3.02 0.88 8.03
CA ALA A 43 -4.34 0.69 8.60
C ALA A 43 -4.25 0.56 10.14
N LEU A 44 -3.32 -0.26 10.65
CA LEU A 44 -3.08 -0.43 12.08
C LEU A 44 -2.54 0.84 12.75
N GLY A 45 -1.65 1.58 12.07
CA GLY A 45 -1.11 2.86 12.57
C GLY A 45 -2.13 3.99 12.57
N ALA A 46 -3.11 3.95 11.65
CA ALA A 46 -4.24 4.88 11.66
C ALA A 46 -5.11 4.65 12.90
N GLU A 47 -5.34 3.39 13.30
CA GLU A 47 -6.09 3.06 14.53
C GLU A 47 -5.40 3.59 15.79
N LEU A 48 -4.05 3.57 15.88
CA LEU A 48 -3.32 4.16 17.01
C LEU A 48 -3.33 5.71 17.03
N SER A 49 -3.44 6.34 15.86
CA SER A 49 -3.52 7.80 15.76
C SER A 49 -4.92 8.33 16.11
N ASP A 50 -5.97 7.56 15.82
CA ASP A 50 -7.35 7.86 16.22
C ASP A 50 -7.63 7.49 17.69
N HIS A 51 -6.89 6.56 18.30
CA HIS A 51 -7.06 6.17 19.71
C HIS A 51 -6.25 6.97 20.75
N LEU A 52 -5.54 8.03 20.35
CA LEU A 52 -4.97 9.02 21.29
C LEU A 52 -5.91 10.21 21.54
N GLY A 53 -7.19 10.10 21.12
CA GLY A 53 -8.29 10.89 21.66
C GLY A 53 -8.46 10.61 23.14
N TYR A 54 -7.72 11.35 23.97
CA TYR A 54 -7.94 11.51 25.39
C TYR A 54 -9.44 11.72 25.70
N GLU A 55 -10.14 10.68 26.14
CA GLU A 55 -11.10 10.88 27.22
C GLU A 55 -10.36 10.61 28.54
N LYS A 56 -9.80 11.69 29.07
CA LYS A 56 -9.56 11.77 30.51
C LYS A 56 -10.90 12.14 31.14
N GLY A 57 -11.63 11.12 31.60
CA GLY A 57 -12.85 11.21 32.38
C GLY A 57 -12.94 10.05 33.34
#